data_AF-A0A9W8GS52-F1
#
_entry.id   AF-A0A9W8GS52-F1
#
_cell.length_a   1.000
_cell.length_b   1.000
_cell.length_c   1.000
_cell.angle_alpha   90.00
_cell.angle_beta   90.00
_cell.angle_gamma   90.00
#
_symmetry.space_group_name_H-M   'P 1'
#
loop_
_entity.id
_entity.type
_entity.pdbx_description
1 polymer ?
#
loop_
_entity_poly.entity_id
_entity_poly.type
_entity_poly.pdbx_seq_one_letter_code
_entity_poly.pdbx_strand_id
1 'polypeptide(L)'
;MYTNNHDTSVATLSSVMSRRAVNSFVQGARYDVTQIGQVGLDGHLLTPVQRLPRYRMLLMDLLSNTPVSHPDHESLYLALKDLNRTIYEVNEKKRVFEHQSRLRKIQEKVAGSADLPLLTPHRVFKLMANFRLQIFSELVADKHGKLSVRRIGVGTIYRFFLFSDMIMQCTIIMNKDLRLNRVYKLSTRVTPAEVTCDNDLRIVDSEGVLYLKGDLTDIRKWAHEINNRLEG
;
A
#
# COMPACT_ATOMS: atom_id res chain seq x y z
N MET A 1 -13.41 6.24 11.23
CA MET A 1 -14.00 4.89 11.41
C MET A 1 -13.18 4.14 12.46
N TYR A 2 -13.85 3.41 13.35
CA TYR A 2 -13.20 2.61 14.40
C TYR A 2 -12.19 1.59 13.84
N THR A 3 -12.51 0.97 12.70
CA THR A 3 -11.68 -0.04 12.02
C THR A 3 -10.31 0.45 11.58
N ASN A 4 -10.17 1.74 11.20
CA ASN A 4 -8.90 2.30 10.74
C ASN A 4 -7.88 2.47 11.88
N ASN A 5 -8.37 2.63 13.12
CA ASN A 5 -7.53 2.85 14.30
C ASN A 5 -7.40 1.59 15.17
N HIS A 6 -8.08 0.50 14.81
CA HIS A 6 -8.06 -0.74 15.58
C HIS A 6 -6.64 -1.30 15.68
N ASP A 7 -5.92 -1.39 14.56
CA ASP A 7 -4.55 -1.92 14.52
C ASP A 7 -3.59 -1.08 15.37
N THR A 8 -3.73 0.25 15.34
CA THR A 8 -2.98 1.17 16.23
C THR A 8 -3.36 0.97 17.70
N SER A 9 -4.65 0.83 18.00
CA SER A 9 -5.15 0.63 19.36
C SER A 9 -4.66 -0.68 19.96
N VAL A 10 -4.62 -1.77 19.17
CA VAL A 10 -4.06 -3.06 19.58
C VAL A 10 -2.56 -2.94 19.85
N ALA A 11 -1.80 -2.30 18.94
CA ALA A 11 -0.36 -2.12 19.13
C ALA A 11 -0.04 -1.27 20.38
N THR A 12 -0.78 -0.19 20.61
CA THR A 12 -0.66 0.64 21.81
C THR A 12 -1.05 -0.15 23.06
N LEU A 13 -2.13 -0.94 23.01
CA LEU A 13 -2.54 -1.77 24.14
C LEU A 13 -1.45 -2.79 24.49
N SER A 14 -0.89 -3.49 23.52
CA SER A 14 0.23 -4.42 23.76
C SER A 14 1.44 -3.73 24.38
N SER A 15 1.79 -2.52 23.90
CA SER A 15 2.89 -1.73 24.47
C SER A 15 2.61 -1.33 25.92
N VAL A 16 1.40 -0.84 26.21
CA VAL A 16 1.04 -0.31 27.53
C VAL A 16 0.78 -1.41 28.56
N MET A 17 0.30 -2.59 28.13
CA MET A 17 0.11 -3.76 29.00
C MET A 17 1.43 -4.29 29.61
N SER A 18 2.58 -3.92 29.04
CA SER A 18 3.89 -4.20 29.65
C SER A 18 4.13 -3.45 30.97
N ARG A 19 3.38 -2.37 31.21
CA ARG A 19 3.48 -1.56 32.44
C ARG A 19 2.64 -2.21 33.53
N ARG A 20 3.29 -2.63 34.63
CA ARG A 20 2.63 -3.29 35.78
C ARG A 20 1.41 -2.52 36.31
N ALA A 21 1.51 -1.21 36.48
CA ALA A 21 0.40 -0.39 36.97
C ALA A 21 -0.85 -0.46 36.06
N VAL A 22 -0.66 -0.45 34.74
CA VAL A 22 -1.78 -0.51 33.79
C VAL A 22 -2.35 -1.91 33.70
N ASN A 23 -1.51 -2.94 33.72
CA ASN A 23 -1.97 -4.33 33.75
C ASN A 23 -2.81 -4.59 35.02
N SER A 24 -2.32 -4.19 36.20
CA SER A 24 -3.08 -4.31 37.46
C SER A 24 -4.41 -3.55 37.43
N PHE A 25 -4.44 -2.34 36.85
CA PHE A 25 -5.68 -1.57 36.68
C PHE A 25 -6.69 -2.28 35.76
N VAL A 26 -6.23 -2.77 34.59
CA VAL A 26 -7.10 -3.47 33.63
C VAL A 26 -7.63 -4.77 34.22
N GLN A 27 -6.82 -5.50 34.99
CA GLN A 27 -7.29 -6.69 35.70
C GLN A 27 -8.30 -6.34 36.78
N GLY A 28 -8.05 -5.30 37.59
CA GLY A 28 -9.02 -4.81 38.59
C GLY A 28 -10.37 -4.43 37.97
N ALA A 29 -10.34 -3.70 36.85
CA ALA A 29 -11.53 -3.29 36.12
C ALA A 29 -12.32 -4.46 35.51
N ARG A 30 -11.71 -5.64 35.30
CA ARG A 30 -12.43 -6.86 34.89
C ARG A 30 -13.29 -7.44 36.01
N TYR A 31 -12.91 -7.25 37.27
CA TYR A 31 -13.60 -7.81 38.43
C TYR A 31 -14.65 -6.86 39.02
N ASP A 32 -14.50 -5.54 38.84
CA ASP A 32 -15.39 -4.52 39.42
C ASP A 32 -16.78 -4.41 38.75
N VAL A 33 -16.99 -5.01 37.57
CA VAL A 33 -18.28 -4.92 36.85
C VAL A 33 -18.84 -6.31 36.62
N THR A 34 -19.93 -6.62 37.32
CA THR A 34 -20.68 -7.90 37.36
C THR A 34 -21.28 -8.39 36.03
N GLN A 35 -20.85 -7.86 34.88
CA GLN A 35 -21.36 -8.20 33.55
C GLN A 35 -20.28 -8.20 32.44
N ILE A 36 -19.01 -7.88 32.75
CA ILE A 36 -17.92 -7.96 31.76
C ILE A 36 -17.44 -9.42 31.77
N GLY A 37 -18.00 -10.23 30.89
CA GLY A 37 -17.68 -11.65 30.75
C GLY A 37 -16.18 -11.91 30.54
N GLN A 38 -15.78 -13.19 30.47
CA GLN A 38 -14.39 -13.68 30.40
C GLN A 38 -13.52 -13.16 29.24
N VAL A 39 -14.01 -12.22 28.45
CA VAL A 39 -13.32 -11.61 27.31
C VAL A 39 -12.43 -10.48 27.81
N GLY A 40 -11.15 -10.51 27.44
CA GLY A 40 -10.23 -9.43 27.77
C GLY A 40 -10.56 -8.12 27.04
N LEU A 41 -9.97 -7.00 27.49
CA LEU A 41 -10.10 -5.69 26.86
C LEU A 41 -9.78 -5.72 25.36
N ASP A 42 -8.80 -6.53 24.97
CA ASP A 42 -8.45 -6.85 23.58
C ASP A 42 -9.61 -7.46 22.79
N GLY A 43 -10.33 -8.44 23.35
CA GLY A 43 -11.51 -9.03 22.73
C GLY A 43 -12.70 -8.06 22.66
N HIS A 44 -12.86 -7.18 23.64
CA HIS A 44 -13.85 -6.09 23.58
C HIS A 44 -13.54 -5.09 22.46
N LEU A 45 -12.26 -4.77 22.24
CA LEU A 45 -11.84 -3.90 21.14
C LEU A 45 -12.00 -4.56 19.75
N LEU A 46 -12.03 -5.89 19.69
CA LEU A 46 -12.25 -6.64 18.45
C LEU A 46 -13.73 -6.75 18.06
N THR A 47 -14.64 -6.61 19.03
CA THR A 47 -16.08 -6.80 18.83
C THR A 47 -16.68 -5.90 17.71
N PRO A 48 -16.36 -4.59 17.62
CA PRO A 48 -16.88 -3.75 16.54
C PRO A 48 -16.37 -4.12 15.14
N VAL A 49 -15.20 -4.75 15.04
CA VAL A 49 -14.64 -5.24 13.77
C VAL A 49 -15.39 -6.50 13.31
N GLN A 50 -15.72 -7.39 14.25
CA GLN A 50 -16.40 -8.66 13.99
C GLN A 50 -17.91 -8.53 13.78
N ARG A 51 -18.50 -7.39 14.15
CA ARG A 51 -19.95 -7.18 14.17
C ARG A 51 -20.60 -7.19 12.79
N LEU A 52 -19.97 -6.56 11.80
CA LEU A 52 -20.52 -6.48 10.44
C LEU A 52 -20.54 -7.86 9.74
N PRO A 53 -19.46 -8.66 9.74
CA PRO A 53 -19.51 -10.04 9.23
C PRO A 53 -20.56 -10.90 9.92
N ARG A 54 -20.73 -10.77 11.23
CA ARG A 54 -21.72 -11.53 12.01
C ARG A 54 -23.15 -11.20 11.57
N TYR A 55 -23.49 -9.93 11.38
CA TYR A 55 -24.82 -9.54 10.89
C TYR A 55 -25.09 -10.05 9.48
N ARG A 56 -24.05 -10.12 8.64
CA ARG A 56 -24.19 -10.67 7.29
C ARG A 56 -24.53 -12.15 7.35
N MET A 57 -23.83 -12.93 8.18
CA MET A 57 -24.15 -14.35 8.37
C MET A 57 -25.58 -14.55 8.89
N LEU A 58 -25.96 -13.82 9.95
CA LEU A 58 -27.31 -13.95 10.53
C LEU A 58 -28.42 -13.57 9.55
N LEU A 59 -28.24 -12.52 8.74
CA LEU A 59 -29.22 -12.12 7.72
C LEU A 59 -29.26 -13.10 6.55
N MET A 60 -28.13 -13.67 6.14
CA MET A 60 -28.09 -14.73 5.12
C MET A 60 -28.85 -15.97 5.60
N ASP A 61 -28.61 -16.40 6.84
CA ASP A 61 -29.28 -17.57 7.42
C ASP A 61 -30.78 -17.32 7.57
N LEU A 62 -31.18 -16.13 8.04
CA LEU A 62 -32.58 -15.77 8.20
C LEU A 62 -33.32 -15.69 6.85
N LEU A 63 -32.71 -15.06 5.84
CA LEU A 63 -33.28 -14.97 4.50
C LEU A 63 -33.40 -16.37 3.86
N SER A 64 -32.41 -17.24 4.04
CA SER A 64 -32.44 -18.62 3.51
C SER A 64 -33.56 -19.47 4.11
N ASN A 65 -34.02 -19.13 5.32
CA ASN A 65 -35.13 -19.80 6.00
C ASN A 65 -36.47 -19.03 5.90
N THR A 66 -36.52 -17.94 5.12
CA THR A 66 -37.73 -17.13 4.94
C THR A 66 -38.26 -17.30 3.51
N PRO A 67 -39.43 -17.93 3.29
CA PRO A 67 -40.03 -18.09 1.96
C PRO A 67 -40.27 -16.75 1.26
N VAL A 68 -40.24 -16.74 -0.07
CA VAL A 68 -40.47 -15.53 -0.90
C VAL A 68 -41.87 -14.92 -0.67
N SER A 69 -42.85 -15.73 -0.26
CA SER A 69 -44.20 -15.28 0.05
C SER A 69 -44.33 -14.57 1.40
N HIS A 70 -43.30 -14.60 2.25
CA HIS A 70 -43.33 -13.96 3.56
C HIS A 70 -43.22 -12.43 3.42
N PRO A 71 -44.01 -11.63 4.18
CA PRO A 71 -43.98 -10.17 4.07
C PRO A 71 -42.60 -9.55 4.32
N ASP A 72 -41.78 -10.19 5.16
CA ASP A 72 -40.42 -9.70 5.48
C ASP A 72 -39.33 -10.12 4.48
N HIS A 73 -39.62 -10.99 3.50
CA HIS A 73 -38.59 -11.53 2.61
C HIS A 73 -37.86 -10.42 1.83
N GLU A 74 -38.61 -9.49 1.22
CA GLU A 74 -38.04 -8.36 0.48
C GLU A 74 -37.21 -7.45 1.40
N SER A 75 -37.73 -7.14 2.58
CA SER A 75 -37.03 -6.32 3.59
C SER A 75 -35.70 -6.96 4.02
N LEU A 76 -35.68 -8.28 4.23
CA LEU A 76 -34.46 -9.03 4.57
C LEU A 76 -33.44 -9.03 3.42
N TYR A 77 -33.91 -9.20 2.18
CA TYR A 77 -33.06 -9.14 1.00
C TYR A 77 -32.40 -7.76 0.84
N LEU A 78 -33.18 -6.68 0.96
CA LEU A 78 -32.67 -5.31 0.91
C LEU A 78 -31.68 -5.02 2.05
N ALA A 79 -32.00 -5.43 3.28
CA ALA A 79 -31.10 -5.29 4.42
C ALA A 79 -29.76 -6.00 4.21
N LEU A 80 -29.78 -7.23 3.68
CA LEU A 80 -28.57 -7.97 3.35
C LEU A 80 -27.76 -7.27 2.24
N LYS A 81 -28.42 -6.76 1.21
CA LYS A 81 -27.77 -5.98 0.14
C LYS A 81 -27.08 -4.72 0.67
N ASP A 82 -27.77 -3.95 1.50
CA ASP A 82 -27.22 -2.73 2.11
C ASP A 82 -26.07 -3.02 3.07
N LEU A 83 -26.17 -4.12 3.84
CA LEU A 83 -25.10 -4.56 4.71
C LEU A 83 -23.86 -4.97 3.90
N ASN A 84 -24.02 -5.70 2.80
CA ASN A 84 -22.91 -6.06 1.92
C ASN A 84 -22.22 -4.82 1.34
N ARG A 85 -23.00 -3.82 0.90
CA ARG A 85 -22.47 -2.52 0.44
C ARG A 85 -21.67 -1.83 1.56
N THR A 86 -22.22 -1.78 2.76
CA THR A 86 -21.55 -1.15 3.92
C THR A 86 -20.23 -1.86 4.26
N ILE A 87 -20.23 -3.20 4.26
CA ILE A 87 -19.01 -4.01 4.48
C ILE A 87 -17.95 -3.68 3.42
N TYR A 88 -18.36 -3.64 2.15
CA TYR A 88 -17.47 -3.29 1.05
C TYR A 88 -16.87 -1.88 1.24
N GLU A 89 -17.69 -0.87 1.53
CA GLU A 89 -17.23 0.50 1.76
C GLU A 89 -16.26 0.63 2.94
N VAL A 90 -16.53 -0.08 4.04
CA VAL A 90 -15.64 -0.10 5.22
C VAL A 90 -14.30 -0.71 4.85
N ASN A 91 -14.30 -1.83 4.12
CA ASN A 91 -13.08 -2.49 3.68
C ASN A 91 -12.28 -1.61 2.71
N GLU A 92 -12.94 -0.95 1.76
CA GLU A 92 -12.27 -0.05 0.82
C GLU A 92 -11.70 1.19 1.53
N LYS A 93 -12.43 1.77 2.49
CA LYS A 93 -11.90 2.87 3.33
C LYS A 93 -10.68 2.44 4.15
N LYS A 94 -10.65 1.19 4.64
CA LYS A 94 -9.48 0.64 5.33
C LYS A 94 -8.30 0.51 4.36
N ARG A 95 -8.52 -0.08 3.19
CA ARG A 95 -7.52 -0.23 2.12
C ARG A 95 -6.91 1.11 1.71
N VAL A 96 -7.74 2.13 1.47
CA VAL A 96 -7.28 3.50 1.13
C VAL A 96 -6.47 4.10 2.26
N PHE A 97 -6.88 3.92 3.52
CA PHE A 97 -6.15 4.43 4.67
C PHE A 97 -4.78 3.77 4.84
N GLU A 98 -4.70 2.44 4.75
CA GLU A 98 -3.43 1.69 4.82
C GLU A 98 -2.48 2.11 3.69
N HIS A 99 -3.04 2.29 2.49
CA HIS A 99 -2.30 2.75 1.32
C HIS A 99 -1.74 4.17 1.52
N GLN A 100 -2.56 5.13 1.94
CA GLN A 100 -2.10 6.50 2.26
C GLN A 100 -1.08 6.52 3.39
N SER A 101 -1.25 5.69 4.42
CA SER A 101 -0.30 5.55 5.53
C SER A 101 1.07 5.08 5.04
N ARG A 102 1.09 4.12 4.11
CA ARG A 102 2.33 3.63 3.48
C ARG A 102 3.02 4.73 2.67
N LEU A 103 2.28 5.48 1.85
CA LEU A 103 2.83 6.59 1.07
C LEU A 103 3.40 7.69 1.95
N ARG A 104 2.70 8.04 3.04
CA ARG A 104 3.18 9.02 4.02
C ARG A 104 4.52 8.60 4.64
N LYS A 105 4.64 7.34 5.06
CA LYS A 105 5.90 6.79 5.61
C LYS A 105 7.06 6.83 4.60
N ILE A 106 6.77 6.70 3.31
CA ILE A 106 7.80 6.86 2.26
C ILE A 106 8.16 8.34 2.14
N GLN A 107 7.17 9.24 2.08
CA GLN A 107 7.38 10.69 1.94
C GLN A 107 8.22 11.26 3.09
N GLU A 108 7.92 10.87 4.33
CA GLU A 108 8.65 11.29 5.54
C GLU A 108 10.14 10.91 5.51
N LYS A 109 10.49 9.81 4.84
CA LYS A 109 11.88 9.34 4.70
C LYS A 109 12.61 9.99 3.54
N VAL A 110 11.91 10.65 2.61
CA VAL A 110 12.52 11.22 1.41
C VAL A 110 12.85 12.69 1.65
N ALA A 111 14.12 12.99 1.82
CA ALA A 111 14.67 14.34 1.80
C ALA A 111 14.51 14.97 0.41
N GLY A 112 14.00 16.21 0.37
CA GLY A 112 13.65 16.90 -0.88
C GLY A 112 12.28 16.54 -1.45
N SER A 113 11.42 15.84 -0.69
CA SER A 113 10.07 15.47 -1.12
C SER A 113 9.05 16.63 -1.12
N ALA A 114 9.44 17.83 -0.69
CA ALA A 114 8.56 19.01 -0.68
C ALA A 114 7.99 19.33 -2.07
N ASP A 115 8.76 19.05 -3.12
CA ASP A 115 8.36 19.32 -4.51
C ASP A 115 7.61 18.16 -5.18
N LEU A 116 7.43 17.02 -4.48
CA LEU A 116 6.79 15.83 -5.05
C LEU A 116 5.72 15.26 -4.12
N PRO A 117 4.45 15.67 -4.26
CA PRO A 117 3.36 15.13 -3.43
C PRO A 117 3.16 13.66 -3.78
N LEU A 118 3.61 12.75 -2.90
CA LEU A 118 3.35 11.30 -3.04
C LEU A 118 1.91 10.95 -2.72
N LEU A 119 1.24 11.79 -1.95
CA LEU A 119 -0.16 11.66 -1.60
C LEU A 119 -1.04 12.21 -2.73
N THR A 120 -1.17 11.45 -3.82
CA THR A 120 -2.17 11.69 -4.85
C THR A 120 -3.20 10.54 -4.86
N PRO A 121 -4.49 10.81 -5.17
CA PRO A 121 -5.54 9.79 -5.07
C PRO A 121 -5.29 8.52 -5.92
N HIS A 122 -4.65 8.67 -7.08
CA HIS A 122 -4.46 7.57 -8.05
C HIS A 122 -3.11 6.85 -7.92
N ARG A 123 -2.22 7.34 -7.06
CA ARG A 123 -0.88 6.80 -6.94
C ARG A 123 -0.88 5.62 -6.00
N VAL A 124 -0.54 4.44 -6.48
CA VAL A 124 -0.46 3.21 -5.69
C VAL A 124 0.98 2.73 -5.62
N PHE A 125 1.51 2.51 -4.41
CA PHE A 125 2.84 1.91 -4.27
C PHE A 125 2.76 0.41 -4.59
N LYS A 126 3.61 -0.06 -5.50
CA LYS A 126 3.65 -1.46 -5.94
C LYS A 126 4.86 -2.20 -5.36
N LEU A 127 6.07 -1.77 -5.71
CA LEU A 127 7.31 -2.50 -5.41
C LEU A 127 8.43 -1.57 -4.94
N MET A 128 9.36 -2.12 -4.15
CA MET A 128 10.60 -1.44 -3.75
C MET A 128 11.75 -2.44 -3.90
N ALA A 129 12.83 -2.02 -4.55
CA ALA A 129 14.03 -2.82 -4.71
C ALA A 129 15.29 -1.94 -4.77
N ASN A 130 16.44 -2.55 -4.53
CA ASN A 130 17.72 -1.90 -4.74
C ASN A 130 18.31 -2.41 -6.04
N PHE A 131 18.54 -1.52 -7.00
CA PHE A 131 19.15 -1.88 -8.27
C PHE A 131 20.44 -1.08 -8.49
N ARG A 132 21.42 -1.76 -9.07
CA ARG A 132 22.61 -1.11 -9.62
C ARG A 132 22.26 -0.55 -10.98
N LEU A 133 22.41 0.76 -11.14
CA LEU A 133 22.27 1.40 -12.44
C LEU A 133 23.52 1.08 -13.27
N GLN A 134 23.35 0.37 -14.38
CA GLN A 134 24.44 0.00 -15.29
C GLN A 134 24.62 1.06 -16.35
N ILE A 135 23.54 1.41 -17.05
CA ILE A 135 23.56 2.40 -18.12
C ILE A 135 22.30 3.23 -17.99
N PHE A 136 22.48 4.54 -17.96
CA PHE A 136 21.41 5.49 -18.22
C PHE A 136 21.78 6.30 -19.46
N SER A 137 20.95 6.21 -20.49
CA SER A 137 21.09 6.98 -21.73
C SER A 137 20.03 8.06 -21.76
N GLU A 138 20.42 9.30 -21.49
CA GLU A 138 19.55 10.48 -21.51
C GLU A 138 19.61 11.18 -22.86
N LEU A 139 18.46 11.62 -23.38
CA LEU A 139 18.41 12.51 -24.53
C LEU A 139 18.71 13.94 -24.08
N VAL A 140 19.88 14.46 -24.42
CA VAL A 140 20.28 15.84 -24.12
C VAL A 140 20.29 16.64 -25.41
N ALA A 141 19.45 17.68 -25.49
CA ALA A 141 19.51 18.65 -26.57
C ALA A 141 20.69 19.62 -26.33
N ASP A 142 21.59 19.72 -27.31
CA ASP A 142 22.60 20.77 -27.32
C ASP A 142 21.93 22.14 -27.57
N LYS A 143 22.67 23.23 -27.36
CA LYS A 143 22.25 24.63 -27.57
C LYS A 143 21.74 24.91 -29.01
N HIS A 144 22.00 24.00 -29.94
CA HIS A 144 21.52 24.03 -31.33
C HIS A 144 20.37 23.05 -31.62
N GLY A 145 19.72 22.48 -30.60
CA GLY A 145 18.61 21.52 -30.74
C GLY A 145 19.03 20.11 -31.18
N LYS A 146 20.33 19.84 -31.29
CA LYS A 146 20.85 18.52 -31.66
C LYS A 146 20.77 17.57 -30.47
N LEU A 147 20.02 16.48 -30.62
CA LEU A 147 19.90 15.44 -29.60
C LEU A 147 21.21 14.63 -29.52
N SER A 148 21.75 14.53 -28.32
CA SER A 148 22.92 13.73 -28.00
C SER A 148 22.60 12.79 -26.84
N VAL A 149 23.19 11.59 -26.83
CA VAL A 149 22.97 10.60 -25.77
C VAL A 149 24.05 10.74 -24.72
N ARG A 150 23.68 11.11 -23.49
CA ARG A 150 24.62 11.16 -22.35
C ARG A 150 24.52 9.87 -21.54
N ARG A 151 25.66 9.19 -21.34
CA ARG A 151 25.77 8.01 -20.45
C ARG A 151 26.15 8.47 -19.05
N ILE A 152 25.29 8.23 -18.04
CA ILE A 152 25.51 8.67 -16.65
C ILE A 152 25.47 7.48 -15.69
N GLY A 153 26.43 7.45 -14.75
CA GLY A 153 26.35 6.70 -13.50
C GLY A 153 26.34 5.19 -13.62
N VAL A 154 27.48 4.61 -14.00
CA VAL A 154 27.70 3.16 -14.04
C VAL A 154 28.12 2.68 -12.64
N GLY A 155 27.36 1.77 -12.04
CA GLY A 155 27.79 0.99 -10.87
C GLY A 155 27.25 1.43 -9.51
N THR A 156 26.55 2.57 -9.40
CA THR A 156 25.92 3.00 -8.14
C THR A 156 24.62 2.23 -7.89
N ILE A 157 24.42 1.82 -6.63
CA ILE A 157 23.18 1.19 -6.18
C ILE A 157 22.21 2.29 -5.74
N TYR A 158 21.02 2.29 -6.33
CA TYR A 158 19.92 3.16 -5.95
C TYR A 158 18.77 2.34 -5.39
N ARG A 159 17.95 2.98 -4.55
CA ARG A 159 16.66 2.43 -4.15
C ARG A 159 15.59 2.95 -5.09
N PHE A 160 14.88 2.04 -5.72
CA PHE A 160 13.77 2.36 -6.60
C PHE A 160 12.44 2.04 -5.92
N PHE A 161 11.45 2.90 -6.12
CA PHE A 161 10.06 2.71 -5.72
C PHE A 161 9.19 2.74 -6.98
N LEU A 162 8.48 1.65 -7.24
CA LEU A 162 7.51 1.55 -8.32
C LEU A 162 6.14 1.96 -7.79
N PHE A 163 5.54 2.95 -8.44
CA PHE A 163 4.16 3.35 -8.26
C PHE A 163 3.34 2.99 -9.51
N SER A 164 2.02 3.04 -9.42
CA SER A 164 1.10 2.82 -10.55
C SER A 164 1.38 3.75 -11.72
N ASP A 165 1.82 4.98 -11.44
CA ASP A 165 1.97 6.06 -12.42
C ASP A 165 3.42 6.50 -12.65
N MET A 166 4.38 6.00 -11.88
CA MET A 166 5.77 6.46 -11.98
C MET A 166 6.76 5.52 -11.28
N ILE A 167 8.04 5.67 -11.61
CA ILE A 167 9.16 5.10 -10.86
C ILE A 167 9.94 6.24 -10.20
N MET A 168 10.20 6.12 -8.91
CA MET A 168 11.05 7.03 -8.17
C MET A 168 12.41 6.39 -7.90
N GLN A 169 13.48 7.13 -8.18
CA GLN A 169 14.85 6.73 -7.88
C GLN A 169 15.39 7.58 -6.72
N CYS A 170 15.93 6.91 -5.71
CA CYS A 170 16.52 7.56 -4.54
C CYS A 170 17.91 7.01 -4.22
N THR A 171 18.80 7.86 -3.69
CA THR A 171 20.00 7.42 -2.97
C THR A 171 19.71 7.26 -1.50
N ILE A 172 20.31 6.24 -0.88
CA ILE A 172 20.23 6.03 0.57
C ILE A 172 21.29 6.94 1.21
N ILE A 173 20.85 7.84 2.09
CA ILE A 173 21.71 8.71 2.89
C ILE A 173 21.99 8.03 4.24
N MET A 174 22.98 8.52 4.98
CA MET A 174 23.19 8.17 6.39
C MET A 174 21.88 8.34 7.18
N ASN A 175 21.67 7.50 8.21
CA ASN A 175 20.45 7.40 9.03
C ASN A 175 19.20 6.79 8.36
N LYS A 176 19.35 6.07 7.24
CA LYS A 176 18.24 5.40 6.51
C LYS A 176 17.24 6.35 5.85
N ASP A 177 17.58 7.64 5.75
CA ASP A 177 16.86 8.61 4.94
C ASP A 177 17.19 8.42 3.47
N LEU A 178 16.31 8.92 2.60
CA LEU A 178 16.37 8.77 1.16
C LEU A 178 16.52 10.15 0.53
N ARG A 179 17.44 10.35 -0.41
CA ARG A 179 17.44 11.54 -1.26
C ARG A 179 16.69 11.22 -2.53
N LEU A 180 15.76 12.06 -2.93
CA LEU A 180 15.17 11.95 -4.27
C LEU A 180 16.20 12.32 -5.33
N ASN A 181 16.40 11.45 -6.33
CA ASN A 181 17.29 11.71 -7.46
C ASN A 181 16.51 12.04 -8.73
N ARG A 182 15.57 11.18 -9.13
CA ARG A 182 14.79 11.31 -10.38
C ARG A 182 13.43 10.60 -10.27
N VAL A 183 12.50 10.99 -11.12
CA VAL A 183 11.18 10.37 -11.28
C VAL A 183 10.89 10.11 -12.75
N TYR A 184 10.53 8.88 -13.09
CA TYR A 184 10.19 8.44 -14.45
C TYR A 184 8.68 8.20 -14.54
N LYS A 185 7.97 8.89 -15.43
CA LYS A 185 6.49 8.87 -15.49
C LYS A 185 5.91 7.67 -16.23
N LEU A 186 6.72 6.89 -16.95
CA LEU A 186 6.28 5.68 -17.67
C LEU A 186 5.10 5.90 -18.63
N SER A 187 4.86 7.14 -19.09
CA SER A 187 3.68 7.50 -19.87
C SER A 187 3.85 7.29 -21.38
N THR A 188 5.02 6.83 -21.82
CA THR A 188 5.43 6.86 -23.23
C THR A 188 5.23 5.57 -24.01
N ARG A 189 5.13 4.41 -23.35
CA ARG A 189 5.04 3.10 -24.04
C ARG A 189 4.09 2.16 -23.33
N VAL A 190 3.39 1.28 -24.03
CA VAL A 190 2.52 0.27 -23.41
C VAL A 190 3.34 -0.72 -22.56
N THR A 191 4.40 -1.30 -23.12
CA THR A 191 5.34 -2.21 -22.44
C THR A 191 6.75 -1.62 -22.39
N PRO A 192 7.06 -0.77 -21.40
CA PRO A 192 8.35 -0.10 -21.32
C PRO A 192 9.46 -0.98 -20.71
N ALA A 193 9.13 -2.11 -20.07
CA ALA A 193 10.10 -2.94 -19.36
C ALA A 193 10.35 -4.30 -20.03
N GLU A 194 11.62 -4.72 -20.06
CA GLU A 194 12.06 -6.00 -20.62
C GLU A 194 13.22 -6.58 -19.80
N VAL A 195 13.26 -7.90 -19.63
CA VAL A 195 14.42 -8.58 -19.04
C VAL A 195 15.35 -8.99 -20.17
N THR A 196 16.56 -8.46 -20.16
CA THR A 196 17.59 -8.74 -21.18
C THR A 196 18.21 -10.13 -21.00
N CYS A 197 18.95 -10.60 -22.02
CA CYS A 197 19.70 -11.85 -21.94
C CYS A 197 20.74 -11.89 -20.81
N ASP A 198 21.26 -10.73 -20.42
CA ASP A 198 22.24 -10.58 -19.34
C ASP A 198 21.57 -10.51 -17.95
N ASN A 199 20.28 -10.82 -17.88
CA ASN A 199 19.44 -10.73 -16.68
C ASN A 199 19.34 -9.33 -16.09
N ASP A 200 19.56 -8.29 -16.90
CA ASP A 200 19.34 -6.90 -16.50
C ASP A 200 17.93 -6.44 -16.89
N LEU A 201 17.29 -5.63 -16.06
CA LEU A 201 16.00 -5.00 -16.33
C LEU A 201 16.23 -3.74 -17.18
N ARG A 202 15.72 -3.76 -18.40
CA ARG A 202 15.72 -2.62 -19.31
C ARG A 202 14.38 -1.90 -19.23
N ILE A 203 14.39 -0.59 -18.97
CA ILE A 203 13.19 0.26 -18.93
C ILE A 203 13.36 1.42 -19.90
N VAL A 204 12.35 1.66 -20.74
CA VAL A 204 12.34 2.78 -21.69
C VAL A 204 11.30 3.81 -21.28
N ASP A 205 11.72 5.04 -21.10
CA ASP A 205 10.88 6.20 -20.78
C ASP A 205 11.10 7.34 -21.80
N SER A 206 10.30 8.41 -21.72
CA SER A 206 10.50 9.65 -22.49
C SER A 206 11.89 10.25 -22.34
N GLU A 207 12.42 10.21 -21.11
CA GLU A 207 13.67 10.88 -20.77
C GLU A 207 14.90 10.05 -21.11
N GLY A 208 14.74 8.73 -21.32
CA GLY A 208 15.86 7.86 -21.61
C GLY A 208 15.61 6.36 -21.45
N VAL A 209 16.69 5.59 -21.55
CA VAL A 209 16.70 4.13 -21.32
C VAL A 209 17.53 3.81 -20.08
N LEU A 210 16.96 3.03 -19.18
CA LEU A 210 17.54 2.56 -17.94
C LEU A 210 17.90 1.07 -18.07
N TYR A 211 19.11 0.72 -17.64
CA TYR A 211 19.53 -0.68 -17.44
C TYR A 211 19.84 -0.89 -15.96
N LEU A 212 19.06 -1.76 -15.33
CA LEU A 212 19.09 -2.02 -13.89
C LEU A 212 19.52 -3.46 -13.64
N LYS A 213 20.55 -3.64 -12.81
CA LYS A 213 21.07 -4.96 -12.40
C LYS A 213 20.78 -5.21 -10.92
N GLY A 214 20.40 -6.44 -10.58
CA GLY A 214 20.05 -6.82 -9.21
C GLY A 214 19.61 -8.27 -9.14
N ASP A 215 18.80 -8.59 -8.13
CA ASP A 215 18.23 -9.92 -7.98
C ASP A 215 17.26 -10.26 -9.12
N LEU A 216 17.38 -11.46 -9.68
CA LEU A 216 16.58 -11.87 -10.84
C LEU A 216 15.08 -11.99 -10.50
N THR A 217 14.74 -12.34 -9.26
CA THR A 217 13.33 -12.45 -8.85
C THR A 217 12.69 -11.06 -8.78
N ASP A 218 13.42 -10.07 -8.26
CA ASP A 218 12.97 -8.68 -8.25
C ASP A 218 12.88 -8.13 -9.67
N ILE A 219 13.85 -8.40 -10.53
CA ILE A 219 13.85 -7.97 -11.94
C ILE A 219 12.61 -8.48 -12.68
N ARG A 220 12.29 -9.78 -12.55
CA ARG A 220 11.12 -10.38 -13.20
C ARG A 220 9.82 -9.80 -12.66
N LYS A 221 9.70 -9.62 -11.34
CA LYS A 221 8.53 -8.99 -10.71
C LYS A 221 8.34 -7.56 -11.19
N TRP A 222 9.42 -6.78 -11.26
CA TRP A 222 9.38 -5.40 -11.73
C TRP A 222 8.99 -5.31 -13.21
N ALA A 223 9.56 -6.16 -14.08
CA ALA A 223 9.20 -6.18 -15.50
C ALA A 223 7.69 -6.47 -15.69
N HIS A 224 7.18 -7.47 -14.97
CA HIS A 224 5.76 -7.82 -15.00
C HIS A 224 4.87 -6.67 -14.51
N GLU A 225 5.15 -6.12 -13.33
CA GLU A 225 4.33 -5.06 -12.73
C GLU A 225 4.36 -3.76 -13.54
N ILE A 226 5.52 -3.41 -14.13
CA ILE A 226 5.63 -2.24 -15.00
C ILE A 226 4.79 -2.42 -16.26
N ASN A 227 4.81 -3.58 -16.90
CA ASN A 227 4.07 -3.81 -18.15
C ASN A 227 2.56 -3.90 -17.91
N ASN A 228 2.14 -4.43 -16.76
CA ASN A 228 0.72 -4.58 -16.41
C ASN A 228 0.14 -3.35 -15.67
N ARG A 229 0.88 -2.24 -15.60
CA ARG A 229 0.44 -1.03 -14.88
C ARG A 229 -0.83 -0.37 -15.45
N LEU A 230 -1.21 -0.70 -16.69
CA LEU A 230 -2.41 -0.18 -17.36
C LEU A 230 -3.64 -1.08 -17.17
N GLU A 231 -3.48 -2.26 -16.59
CA GLU A 231 -4.54 -3.28 -16.49
C GLU A 231 -5.35 -3.18 -15.18
N GLY A 232 -5.11 -2.18 -14.33
CA GLY A 232 -5.68 -2.07 -12.98
C GLY A 232 -6.21 -0.69 -12.61
#